data_AF-A0A6J7P0K7-F1
#
_entry.id   AF-A0A6J7P0K7-F1
#
_cell.length_a   1.000
_cell.length_b   1.000
_cell.length_c   1.000
_cell.angle_alpha   90.00
_cell.angle_beta   90.00
_cell.angle_gamma   90.00
#
_symmetry.space_group_name_H-M   'P 1'
#
loop_
_entity.id
_entity.type
_entity.pdbx_description
1 polymer ?
#
loop_
_entity_poly.entity_id
_entity_poly.type
_entity_poly.pdbx_seq_one_letter_code
_entity_poly.pdbx_strand_id
1 'polypeptide(L)'
;MRATPDQVKMILIDPKQVEMGQYARLPHLLTAPVTNPKKAANALGWAVKEMERRYDVLVEAGFRDIAGYNAAYDRGEMTVEAGQPADKKFERIPYVLIVVDELNDLMMVAARDVEDCITRIAQKARAVGIHLIVATQRPSVNVITGVIKANIPARMAFAVSSLTDSRVILDQPGAEKLIGMGDMLMLPGNTSVSQRLQSAWVSENEVKKVVGHWRRQAPEVAYVSGVEGEANASGSASVFGGSSGDDGDDELMRQAMDLVVRAQQGSTSMLQRKLKVGFARAGRLMDMLEQRGVVAASEGSRPREVLMSVEELELIQKAS
;
A
#
# COMPACT_ATOMS: atom_id res chain seq x y z
N MET A 1 22.38 6.35 -19.03
CA MET A 1 21.41 6.25 -17.90
C MET A 1 21.80 5.05 -17.04
N ARG A 2 21.52 5.06 -15.72
CA ARG A 2 22.13 4.12 -14.75
C ARG A 2 21.37 2.83 -14.48
N ALA A 3 20.03 2.80 -14.57
CA ALA A 3 19.23 1.61 -14.27
C ALA A 3 18.03 1.46 -15.22
N THR A 4 17.79 0.23 -15.69
CA THR A 4 16.64 -0.11 -16.56
C THR A 4 15.40 -0.47 -15.73
N PRO A 5 14.19 -0.49 -16.34
CA PRO A 5 12.96 -0.94 -15.67
C PRO A 5 13.04 -2.36 -15.09
N ASP A 6 13.83 -3.25 -15.71
CA ASP A 6 14.02 -4.64 -15.23
C ASP A 6 14.97 -4.72 -14.03
N GLN A 7 15.71 -3.65 -13.75
CA GLN A 7 16.60 -3.54 -12.61
C GLN A 7 15.95 -2.80 -11.45
N VAL A 8 15.17 -1.75 -11.75
CA VAL A 8 14.52 -0.89 -10.76
C VAL A 8 13.10 -0.56 -11.16
N LYS A 9 12.19 -0.78 -10.23
CA LYS A 9 10.79 -0.38 -10.29
C LYS A 9 10.49 0.64 -9.19
N MET A 10 9.46 1.46 -9.40
CA MET A 10 9.12 2.57 -8.51
C MET A 10 7.62 2.64 -8.20
N ILE A 11 7.31 3.04 -6.97
CA ILE A 11 5.99 3.48 -6.53
C ILE A 11 6.15 4.93 -6.06
N LEU A 12 5.39 5.84 -6.66
CA LEU A 12 5.41 7.26 -6.33
C LEU A 12 4.09 7.63 -5.66
N ILE A 13 4.15 8.17 -4.45
CA ILE A 13 2.99 8.62 -3.68
C ILE A 13 3.09 10.14 -3.55
N ASP A 14 2.17 10.84 -4.21
CA ASP A 14 2.10 12.30 -4.30
C ASP A 14 0.66 12.77 -4.02
N PRO A 15 0.28 12.89 -2.73
CA PRO A 15 -1.07 13.30 -2.35
C PRO A 15 -1.48 14.68 -2.86
N LYS A 16 -0.50 15.55 -3.14
CA LYS A 16 -0.72 16.94 -3.55
C LYS A 16 -0.81 17.11 -5.07
N GLN A 17 -0.36 16.12 -5.85
CA GLN A 17 -0.32 16.12 -7.32
C GLN A 17 0.55 17.20 -7.93
N VAL A 18 1.52 17.73 -7.17
CA VAL A 18 2.34 18.87 -7.61
C VAL A 18 3.69 18.40 -8.16
N GLU A 19 4.35 17.49 -7.46
CA GLU A 19 5.77 17.22 -7.68
C GLU A 19 6.00 16.04 -8.63
N MET A 20 5.18 14.99 -8.52
CA MET A 20 5.47 13.70 -9.15
C MET A 20 4.66 13.42 -10.41
N GLY A 21 3.66 14.24 -10.73
CA GLY A 21 2.84 14.10 -11.94
C GLY A 21 3.66 14.08 -13.24
N GLN A 22 4.78 14.81 -13.27
CA GLN A 22 5.71 14.84 -14.41
C GLN A 22 6.34 13.48 -14.72
N TYR A 23 6.41 12.56 -13.75
CA TYR A 23 6.98 11.20 -13.92
C TYR A 23 5.97 10.16 -14.41
N ALA A 24 4.71 10.53 -14.65
CA ALA A 24 3.68 9.60 -15.13
C ALA A 24 4.15 8.82 -16.37
N ARG A 25 3.66 7.59 -16.57
CA ARG A 25 4.03 6.74 -17.71
C ARG A 25 5.52 6.39 -17.85
N LEU A 26 6.35 6.61 -16.82
CA LEU A 26 7.70 6.04 -16.83
C LEU A 26 7.60 4.50 -16.79
N PRO A 27 8.41 3.76 -17.58
CA PRO A 27 8.37 2.30 -17.59
C PRO A 27 8.86 1.65 -16.29
N HIS A 28 9.55 2.43 -15.44
CA HIS A 28 9.93 2.03 -14.09
C HIS A 28 8.75 1.99 -13.12
N LEU A 29 7.64 2.67 -13.42
CA LEU A 29 6.52 2.75 -12.49
C LEU A 29 5.71 1.45 -12.43
N LEU A 30 5.42 0.98 -11.22
CA LEU A 30 4.51 -0.16 -10.99
C LEU A 30 3.04 0.25 -11.06
N THR A 31 2.75 1.50 -10.72
CA THR A 31 1.43 2.13 -10.86
C THR A 31 1.60 3.60 -11.24
N ALA A 32 0.54 4.24 -11.72
CA ALA A 32 0.52 5.69 -11.87
C ALA A 32 0.84 6.38 -10.53
N PRO A 33 1.41 7.60 -10.52
CA PRO A 33 1.63 8.34 -9.27
C PRO A 33 0.34 8.37 -8.43
N VAL A 34 0.44 7.85 -7.20
CA VAL A 34 -0.71 7.61 -6.33
C VAL A 34 -1.04 8.90 -5.60
N THR A 35 -2.21 9.45 -5.91
CA THR A 35 -2.63 10.76 -5.38
C THR A 35 -3.64 10.66 -4.23
N ASN A 36 -4.35 9.53 -4.11
CA ASN A 36 -5.31 9.33 -3.05
C ASN A 36 -4.64 8.71 -1.81
N PRO A 37 -4.74 9.32 -0.61
CA PRO A 37 -4.11 8.80 0.60
C PRO A 37 -4.52 7.37 0.98
N LYS A 38 -5.78 6.96 0.74
CA LYS A 38 -6.23 5.58 1.00
C LYS A 38 -5.59 4.60 0.03
N LYS A 39 -5.50 4.95 -1.25
CA LYS A 39 -4.79 4.13 -2.26
C LYS A 39 -3.29 4.06 -1.96
N ALA A 40 -2.70 5.13 -1.40
CA ALA A 40 -1.31 5.12 -0.98
C ALA A 40 -1.06 4.15 0.19
N ALA A 41 -1.98 4.08 1.17
CA ALA A 41 -1.92 3.06 2.21
C ALA A 41 -2.01 1.64 1.61
N ASN A 42 -2.89 1.43 0.62
CA ASN A 42 -2.95 0.15 -0.11
C ASN A 42 -1.63 -0.17 -0.84
N ALA A 43 -0.98 0.80 -1.45
CA ALA A 43 0.30 0.62 -2.12
C ALA A 43 1.44 0.23 -1.17
N LEU A 44 1.45 0.82 0.04
CA LEU A 44 2.36 0.40 1.11
C LEU A 44 2.05 -1.03 1.58
N GLY A 45 0.77 -1.37 1.72
CA GLY A 45 0.33 -2.74 2.05
C GLY A 45 0.72 -3.75 0.96
N TRP A 46 0.61 -3.39 -0.31
CA TRP A 46 1.09 -4.20 -1.44
C TRP A 46 2.60 -4.42 -1.33
N ALA A 47 3.38 -3.38 -1.00
CA ALA A 47 4.82 -3.51 -0.83
C ALA A 47 5.20 -4.47 0.31
N VAL A 48 4.42 -4.51 1.40
CA VAL A 48 4.59 -5.51 2.47
C VAL A 48 4.32 -6.93 1.96
N LYS A 49 3.25 -7.14 1.18
CA LYS A 49 2.95 -8.45 0.58
C LYS A 49 4.03 -8.88 -0.42
N GLU A 50 4.51 -7.97 -1.24
CA GLU A 50 5.60 -8.22 -2.18
C GLU A 50 6.91 -8.52 -1.45
N MET A 51 7.17 -7.86 -0.32
CA MET A 51 8.30 -8.18 0.56
C MET A 51 8.23 -9.63 1.06
N GLU A 52 7.07 -10.06 1.56
CA GLU A 52 6.84 -11.44 2.03
C GLU A 52 6.99 -12.45 0.90
N ARG A 53 6.36 -12.21 -0.26
CA ARG A 53 6.50 -13.07 -1.45
C ARG A 53 7.96 -13.22 -1.89
N ARG A 54 8.74 -12.14 -1.89
CA ARG A 54 10.17 -12.18 -2.25
C ARG A 54 10.98 -12.97 -1.26
N TYR A 55 10.65 -12.92 0.03
CA TYR A 55 11.30 -13.77 1.02
C TYR A 55 11.09 -15.26 0.71
N ASP A 56 9.86 -15.66 0.39
CA ASP A 56 9.57 -17.05 0.03
C ASP A 56 10.35 -17.48 -1.22
N VAL A 57 10.40 -16.62 -2.25
CA VAL A 57 11.18 -16.87 -3.47
C VAL A 57 12.68 -17.00 -3.19
N LEU A 58 13.24 -16.13 -2.33
CA LEU A 58 14.65 -16.20 -1.97
C LEU A 58 14.98 -17.47 -1.17
N VAL A 59 14.14 -17.83 -0.20
CA VAL A 59 14.30 -19.05 0.60
C VAL A 59 14.23 -20.28 -0.29
N GLU A 60 13.23 -20.34 -1.16
CA GLU A 60 13.06 -21.43 -2.12
C GLU A 60 14.25 -21.55 -3.08
N ALA A 61 14.80 -20.43 -3.54
CA ALA A 61 15.97 -20.43 -4.40
C ALA A 61 17.30 -20.61 -3.64
N GLY A 62 17.28 -20.69 -2.31
CA GLY A 62 18.49 -20.87 -1.48
C GLY A 62 19.35 -19.60 -1.30
N PHE A 63 18.80 -18.41 -1.52
CA PHE A 63 19.51 -17.13 -1.37
C PHE A 63 19.11 -16.36 -0.12
N ARG A 64 20.07 -15.64 0.48
CA ARG A 64 19.84 -14.80 1.66
C ARG A 64 19.35 -13.39 1.31
N ASP A 65 19.71 -12.90 0.13
CA ASP A 65 19.37 -11.57 -0.34
C ASP A 65 19.21 -11.53 -1.87
N ILE A 66 18.56 -10.47 -2.33
CA ILE A 66 18.28 -10.20 -3.74
C ILE A 66 19.57 -10.00 -4.57
N ALA A 67 20.65 -9.52 -3.95
CA ALA A 67 21.90 -9.25 -4.67
C ALA A 67 22.55 -10.56 -5.10
N GLY A 68 22.66 -11.52 -4.18
CA GLY A 68 23.12 -12.87 -4.47
C GLY A 68 22.22 -13.59 -5.47
N TYR A 69 20.90 -13.51 -5.27
CA TYR A 69 19.90 -14.09 -6.18
C TYR A 69 20.05 -13.56 -7.61
N ASN A 70 20.03 -12.23 -7.79
CA ASN A 70 20.13 -11.64 -9.12
C ASN A 70 21.49 -11.91 -9.77
N ALA A 71 22.57 -11.95 -8.99
CA ALA A 71 23.88 -12.28 -9.54
C ALA A 71 23.94 -13.74 -10.05
N ALA A 72 23.31 -14.69 -9.37
CA ALA A 72 23.20 -16.07 -9.83
C ALA A 72 22.28 -16.20 -11.06
N TYR A 73 21.15 -15.47 -11.07
CA TYR A 73 20.29 -15.34 -12.24
C TYR A 73 21.06 -14.83 -13.47
N ASP A 74 21.81 -13.74 -13.30
CA ASP A 74 22.57 -13.10 -14.38
C ASP A 74 23.70 -14.03 -14.91
N ARG A 75 24.17 -14.98 -14.11
CA ARG A 75 25.14 -16.03 -14.52
C ARG A 75 24.48 -17.29 -15.09
N GLY A 76 23.15 -17.40 -15.06
CA GLY A 76 22.42 -18.59 -15.50
C GLY A 76 22.52 -19.78 -14.54
N GLU A 77 22.84 -19.54 -13.27
CA GLU A 77 23.06 -20.57 -12.24
C GLU A 77 21.78 -20.94 -11.47
N MET A 78 20.62 -20.44 -11.89
CA MET A 78 19.34 -20.69 -11.23
C MET A 78 18.86 -22.11 -11.55
N THR A 79 19.08 -23.03 -10.62
CA THR A 79 18.62 -24.42 -10.73
C THR A 79 17.29 -24.61 -10.02
N VAL A 80 16.35 -25.24 -10.70
CA VAL A 80 15.10 -25.72 -10.09
C VAL A 80 15.39 -27.11 -9.53
N GLU A 81 15.15 -27.33 -8.23
CA GLU A 81 15.41 -28.62 -7.60
C GLU A 81 14.55 -29.75 -8.20
N ALA A 82 15.10 -30.97 -8.21
CA ALA A 82 14.41 -32.15 -8.70
C ALA A 82 13.18 -32.46 -7.83
N GLY A 83 11.98 -32.36 -8.42
CA GLY A 83 10.70 -32.57 -7.74
C GLY A 83 9.77 -31.34 -7.78
N GLN A 84 10.27 -30.19 -8.19
CA GLN A 84 9.42 -29.03 -8.52
C GLN A 84 8.80 -29.17 -9.93
N PRO A 85 7.65 -28.52 -10.20
CA PRO A 85 7.02 -28.58 -11.52
C PRO A 85 7.98 -28.17 -12.63
N ALA A 86 7.99 -28.91 -13.74
CA ALA A 86 8.89 -28.68 -14.88
C ALA A 86 8.74 -27.27 -15.51
N ASP A 87 7.61 -26.60 -15.25
CA ASP A 87 7.28 -25.28 -15.78
C ASP A 87 7.79 -24.13 -14.89
N LYS A 88 8.30 -24.44 -13.70
CA LYS A 88 8.74 -23.41 -12.76
C LYS A 88 10.02 -22.76 -13.27
N LYS A 89 9.97 -21.44 -13.48
CA LYS A 89 11.13 -20.64 -13.89
C LYS A 89 11.33 -19.52 -12.90
N PHE A 90 12.55 -19.40 -12.41
CA PHE A 90 12.96 -18.22 -11.66
C PHE A 90 13.07 -17.03 -12.62
N GLU A 91 12.74 -15.85 -12.13
CA GLU A 91 12.82 -14.59 -12.88
C GLU A 91 13.69 -13.61 -12.12
N ARG A 92 14.43 -12.78 -12.86
CA ARG A 92 15.21 -11.70 -12.24
C ARG A 92 14.29 -10.76 -11.47
N ILE A 93 14.65 -10.43 -10.23
CA ILE A 93 13.80 -9.59 -9.36
C ILE A 93 14.31 -8.13 -9.41
N PRO A 94 13.50 -7.15 -9.81
CA PRO A 94 13.90 -5.74 -9.78
C PRO A 94 13.91 -5.21 -8.34
N TYR A 95 14.81 -4.27 -8.03
CA TYR A 95 14.68 -3.46 -6.81
C TYR A 95 13.43 -2.59 -6.88
N VAL A 96 12.77 -2.35 -5.77
CA VAL A 96 11.60 -1.46 -5.70
C VAL A 96 11.94 -0.26 -4.83
N LEU A 97 11.78 0.94 -5.39
CA LEU A 97 11.90 2.20 -4.67
C LEU A 97 10.51 2.80 -4.46
N ILE A 98 10.12 2.99 -3.21
CA ILE A 98 8.88 3.65 -2.82
C ILE A 98 9.23 5.05 -2.38
N VAL A 99 8.60 6.06 -2.96
CA VAL A 99 8.81 7.47 -2.62
C VAL A 99 7.48 8.07 -2.17
N VAL A 100 7.46 8.57 -0.93
CA VAL A 100 6.33 9.30 -0.35
C VAL A 100 6.72 10.77 -0.24
N ASP A 101 6.06 11.64 -1.00
CA ASP A 101 6.38 13.07 -1.04
C ASP A 101 5.97 13.81 0.25
N GLU A 102 4.78 13.51 0.76
CA GLU A 102 4.26 14.11 1.98
C GLU A 102 3.63 13.05 2.88
N LEU A 103 4.40 12.60 3.87
CA LEU A 103 3.93 11.62 4.85
C LEU A 103 2.73 12.12 5.66
N ASN A 104 2.71 13.40 6.01
CA ASN A 104 1.65 13.96 6.86
C ASN A 104 0.25 13.70 6.30
N ASP A 105 0.09 13.82 4.98
CA ASP A 105 -1.21 13.66 4.33
C ASP A 105 -1.70 12.21 4.39
N LEU A 106 -0.78 11.24 4.44
CA LEU A 106 -1.11 9.84 4.69
C LEU A 106 -1.48 9.60 6.15
N MET A 107 -0.72 10.18 7.08
CA MET A 107 -0.95 10.04 8.52
C MET A 107 -2.31 10.60 8.94
N MET A 108 -2.76 11.69 8.32
CA MET A 108 -4.10 12.27 8.60
C MET A 108 -5.27 11.36 8.23
N VAL A 109 -5.08 10.42 7.30
CA VAL A 109 -6.15 9.54 6.81
C VAL A 109 -6.05 8.14 7.41
N ALA A 110 -4.84 7.59 7.51
CA ALA A 110 -4.60 6.20 7.90
C ALA A 110 -3.30 6.02 8.69
N ALA A 111 -3.06 6.86 9.72
CA ALA A 111 -1.83 6.86 10.53
C ALA A 111 -1.35 5.46 10.94
N ARG A 112 -2.25 4.65 11.50
CA ARG A 112 -1.90 3.32 12.01
C ARG A 112 -1.41 2.40 10.90
N ASP A 113 -2.18 2.27 9.82
CA ASP A 113 -1.87 1.35 8.72
C ASP A 113 -0.58 1.78 8.01
N VAL A 114 -0.38 3.10 7.84
CA VAL A 114 0.83 3.67 7.23
C VAL A 114 2.05 3.43 8.11
N GLU A 115 1.97 3.71 9.40
CA GLU A 115 3.08 3.47 10.34
C GLU A 115 3.44 1.99 10.46
N ASP A 116 2.45 1.10 10.51
CA ASP A 116 2.65 -0.34 10.55
C ASP A 116 3.34 -0.84 9.27
N CYS A 117 2.94 -0.35 8.10
CA CYS A 117 3.58 -0.69 6.83
C CYS A 117 5.02 -0.16 6.74
N ILE A 118 5.25 1.11 7.09
CA ILE A 118 6.58 1.72 7.10
C ILE A 118 7.52 0.92 8.01
N THR A 119 7.05 0.56 9.21
CA THR A 119 7.82 -0.20 10.19
C THR A 119 8.21 -1.58 9.63
N ARG A 120 7.25 -2.32 9.06
CA ARG A 120 7.51 -3.65 8.47
C ARG A 120 8.51 -3.59 7.33
N ILE A 121 8.33 -2.64 6.41
CA ILE A 121 9.24 -2.43 5.28
C ILE A 121 10.63 -2.08 5.81
N ALA A 122 10.75 -1.06 6.66
CA ALA A 122 12.04 -0.59 7.15
C ALA A 122 12.84 -1.68 7.90
N GLN A 123 12.15 -2.59 8.61
CA GLN A 123 12.80 -3.67 9.37
C GLN A 123 13.29 -4.84 8.50
N LYS A 124 12.55 -5.20 7.44
CA LYS A 124 12.76 -6.48 6.73
C LYS A 124 13.06 -6.33 5.24
N ALA A 125 12.74 -5.20 4.63
CA ALA A 125 12.78 -5.05 3.17
C ALA A 125 14.19 -5.04 2.57
N ARG A 126 15.24 -4.76 3.36
CA ARG A 126 16.62 -4.61 2.88
C ARG A 126 17.11 -5.83 2.09
N ALA A 127 16.85 -7.04 2.59
CA ALA A 127 17.34 -8.26 1.96
C ALA A 127 16.60 -8.57 0.65
N VAL A 128 15.35 -8.17 0.52
CA VAL A 128 14.50 -8.41 -0.67
C VAL A 128 14.49 -7.25 -1.67
N GLY A 129 15.30 -6.22 -1.42
CA GLY A 129 15.52 -5.11 -2.35
C GLY A 129 14.34 -4.14 -2.48
N ILE A 130 13.56 -3.96 -1.42
CA ILE A 130 12.54 -2.91 -1.35
C ILE A 130 13.07 -1.78 -0.46
N HIS A 131 13.03 -0.54 -0.95
CA HIS A 131 13.59 0.63 -0.32
C HIS A 131 12.55 1.75 -0.24
N LEU A 132 12.59 2.50 0.84
CA LEU A 132 11.61 3.55 1.14
C LEU A 132 12.31 4.90 1.31
N ILE A 133 11.79 5.91 0.62
CA ILE A 133 12.09 7.32 0.83
C ILE A 133 10.80 7.99 1.30
N VAL A 134 10.87 8.64 2.46
CA VAL A 134 9.75 9.37 3.03
C VAL A 134 10.16 10.83 3.20
N ALA A 135 9.39 11.72 2.61
CA ALA A 135 9.54 13.16 2.73
C ALA A 135 8.33 13.76 3.45
N THR A 136 8.54 14.93 4.06
CA THR A 136 7.47 15.74 4.64
C THR A 136 7.95 17.19 4.76
N GLN A 137 7.02 18.13 4.56
CA GLN A 137 7.26 19.55 4.85
C GLN A 137 6.88 19.91 6.29
N ARG A 138 6.27 18.99 7.04
CA ARG A 138 5.75 19.21 8.40
C ARG A 138 6.51 18.34 9.40
N PRO A 139 7.74 18.75 9.80
CA PRO A 139 8.55 18.00 10.76
C PRO A 139 7.99 18.13 12.18
N SER A 140 6.91 17.41 12.48
CA SER A 140 6.29 17.34 13.80
C SER A 140 6.39 15.93 14.37
N VAL A 141 6.36 15.81 15.71
CA VAL A 141 6.41 14.51 16.41
C VAL A 141 5.20 13.61 16.04
N ASN A 142 4.08 14.22 15.66
CA ASN A 142 2.88 13.49 15.23
C ASN A 142 3.03 12.88 13.83
N VAL A 143 3.93 13.42 13.00
CA VAL A 143 4.21 12.92 11.64
C VAL A 143 5.43 12.02 11.66
N ILE A 144 6.53 12.47 12.28
CA ILE A 144 7.78 11.73 12.43
C ILE A 144 7.79 11.12 13.83
N THR A 145 7.00 10.06 14.00
CA THR A 145 6.82 9.39 15.29
C THR A 145 8.10 8.68 15.74
N GLY A 146 8.17 8.34 17.03
CA GLY A 146 9.31 7.58 17.57
C GLY A 146 9.49 6.22 16.88
N VAL A 147 8.39 5.57 16.49
CA VAL A 147 8.40 4.29 15.77
C VAL A 147 9.02 4.46 14.38
N ILE A 148 8.64 5.50 13.64
CA ILE A 148 9.24 5.80 12.33
C ILE A 148 10.74 6.07 12.47
N LYS A 149 11.13 6.90 13.44
CA LYS A 149 12.55 7.22 13.68
C LYS A 149 13.37 5.99 14.06
N ALA A 150 12.82 5.09 14.87
CA ALA A 150 13.52 3.88 15.29
C ALA A 150 13.86 2.94 14.13
N ASN A 151 13.07 2.97 13.04
CA ASN A 151 13.24 2.07 11.91
C ASN A 151 13.92 2.73 10.68
N ILE A 152 13.95 4.07 10.60
CA ILE A 152 14.61 4.80 9.52
C ILE A 152 15.82 5.57 10.10
N PRO A 153 17.01 4.96 10.11
CA PRO A 153 18.21 5.55 10.72
C PRO A 153 18.89 6.59 9.82
N ALA A 154 18.81 6.44 8.49
CA ALA A 154 19.35 7.40 7.55
C ALA A 154 18.36 8.55 7.34
N ARG A 155 18.79 9.79 7.59
CA ARG A 155 17.91 10.97 7.57
C ARG A 155 18.58 12.13 6.86
N MET A 156 17.76 12.96 6.22
CA MET A 156 18.20 14.18 5.56
C MET A 156 17.28 15.31 5.99
N ALA A 157 17.85 16.46 6.33
CA ALA A 157 17.11 17.67 6.61
C ALA A 157 17.62 18.80 5.73
N PHE A 158 16.72 19.40 4.94
CA PHE A 158 16.94 20.72 4.35
C PHE A 158 16.70 21.81 5.40
N ALA A 159 16.83 23.08 5.00
CA ALA A 159 16.57 24.20 5.89
C ALA A 159 15.16 24.12 6.52
N VAL A 160 15.12 24.22 7.85
CA VAL A 160 13.88 24.22 8.65
C VAL A 160 13.76 25.52 9.44
N SER A 161 12.56 25.81 9.92
CA SER A 161 12.25 27.10 10.56
C SER A 161 12.74 27.19 12.00
N SER A 162 12.94 26.06 12.69
CA SER A 162 13.26 26.07 14.10
C SER A 162 14.20 24.95 14.55
N LEU A 163 14.86 25.19 15.68
CA LEU A 163 15.65 24.20 16.41
C LEU A 163 14.83 22.94 16.76
N THR A 164 13.55 23.12 17.07
CA THR A 164 12.63 22.03 17.39
C THR A 164 12.45 21.13 16.18
N ASP A 165 12.21 21.71 15.00
CA ASP A 165 12.05 20.96 13.75
C ASP A 165 13.32 20.17 13.39
N SER A 166 14.50 20.79 13.58
CA SER A 166 15.79 20.10 13.37
C SER A 166 15.91 18.87 14.26
N ARG A 167 15.52 18.98 15.54
CA ARG A 167 15.54 17.85 16.47
C ARG A 167 14.50 16.79 16.15
N VAL A 168 13.34 17.16 15.61
CA VAL A 168 12.34 16.17 15.18
C VAL A 168 12.91 15.29 14.06
N ILE A 169 13.65 15.87 13.10
CA ILE A 169 14.20 15.11 11.97
C ILE A 169 15.52 14.40 12.33
N LEU A 170 16.49 15.11 12.90
CA LEU A 170 17.87 14.63 13.05
C LEU A 170 18.25 14.21 14.48
N ASP A 171 17.35 14.39 15.45
CA ASP A 171 17.63 14.26 16.89
C ASP A 171 18.73 15.23 17.40
N GLN A 172 19.13 16.22 16.58
CA GLN A 172 20.17 17.20 16.88
C GLN A 172 19.90 18.58 16.23
N PRO A 173 20.48 19.67 16.76
CA PRO A 173 20.46 20.98 16.11
C PRO A 173 21.23 21.00 14.79
N GLY A 174 20.97 22.01 13.95
CA GLY A 174 21.81 22.38 12.82
C GLY A 174 21.02 22.70 11.56
N ALA A 175 19.88 22.04 11.33
CA ALA A 175 19.10 22.24 10.12
C ALA A 175 18.46 23.64 10.07
N GLU A 176 18.20 24.26 11.23
CA GLU A 176 17.70 25.63 11.34
C GLU A 176 18.71 26.71 10.92
N LYS A 177 19.98 26.32 10.72
CA LYS A 177 21.07 27.22 10.31
C LYS A 177 21.43 27.08 8.83
N LEU A 178 20.74 26.20 8.11
CA LEU A 178 20.95 26.00 6.68
C LEU A 178 20.40 27.19 5.90
N ILE A 179 21.02 27.47 4.75
CA ILE A 179 20.69 28.66 3.94
C ILE A 179 19.59 28.42 2.90
N GLY A 180 19.07 27.19 2.82
CA GLY A 180 18.08 26.78 1.82
C GLY A 180 18.70 26.41 0.47
N MET A 181 17.89 26.42 -0.60
CA MET A 181 18.34 26.23 -1.99
C MET A 181 19.25 24.99 -2.19
N GLY A 182 18.89 23.86 -1.58
CA GLY A 182 19.62 22.60 -1.68
C GLY A 182 20.67 22.36 -0.59
N ASP A 183 20.95 23.32 0.29
CA ASP A 183 21.79 23.11 1.49
C ASP A 183 21.08 22.16 2.47
N MET A 184 21.76 21.09 2.87
CA MET A 184 21.19 20.03 3.70
C MET A 184 22.18 19.45 4.71
N LEU A 185 21.65 18.86 5.78
CA LEU A 185 22.36 17.95 6.67
C LEU A 185 21.93 16.52 6.38
N MET A 186 22.89 15.64 6.12
CA MET A 186 22.67 14.21 5.99
C MET A 186 23.21 13.50 7.22
N LEU A 187 22.37 12.70 7.87
CA LEU A 187 22.74 11.77 8.94
C LEU A 187 22.72 10.35 8.38
N PRO A 188 23.89 9.75 8.06
CA PRO A 188 23.94 8.38 7.60
C PRO A 188 23.53 7.41 8.71
N GLY A 189 22.92 6.28 8.37
CA GLY A 189 22.40 5.32 9.35
C GLY A 189 23.46 4.55 10.17
N ASN A 190 24.75 4.83 9.98
CA ASN A 190 25.87 4.18 10.68
C ASN A 190 26.67 5.12 11.61
N THR A 191 26.25 6.38 11.75
CA THR A 191 26.92 7.38 12.59
C THR A 191 25.89 8.32 13.21
N SER A 192 26.24 8.95 14.33
CA SER A 192 25.47 10.02 14.96
C SER A 192 25.87 11.42 14.46
N VAL A 193 26.92 11.52 13.65
CA VAL A 193 27.42 12.80 13.14
C VAL A 193 26.79 13.10 11.78
N SER A 194 26.09 14.24 11.68
CA SER A 194 25.59 14.71 10.38
C SER A 194 26.68 15.37 9.56
N GLN A 195 26.56 15.25 8.25
CA GLN A 195 27.41 15.86 7.25
C GLN A 195 26.63 16.95 6.52
N ARG A 196 27.20 18.15 6.39
CA ARG A 196 26.60 19.22 5.58
C ARG A 196 26.95 19.00 4.12
N LEU A 197 25.93 18.99 3.27
CA LEU A 197 26.02 18.72 1.85
C LEU A 197 25.21 19.76 1.07
N GLN A 198 25.61 20.01 -0.18
CA GLN A 198 24.85 20.81 -1.13
C GLN A 198 24.23 19.87 -2.17
N SER A 199 22.89 19.85 -2.23
CA SER A 199 22.16 19.09 -3.24
C SER A 199 22.38 19.69 -4.63
N ALA A 200 22.48 18.83 -5.63
CA ALA A 200 22.53 19.25 -7.03
C ALA A 200 21.17 19.82 -7.44
N TRP A 201 21.19 20.97 -8.12
CA TRP A 201 20.00 21.54 -8.72
C TRP A 201 19.67 20.83 -10.03
N VAL A 202 18.39 20.52 -10.24
CA VAL A 202 17.86 20.00 -11.50
C VAL A 202 16.66 20.83 -11.91
N SER A 203 16.67 21.32 -13.14
CA SER A 203 15.53 22.08 -13.68
C SER A 203 14.42 21.15 -14.17
N GLU A 204 13.18 21.64 -14.17
CA GLU A 204 12.05 20.91 -14.77
C GLU A 204 12.31 20.51 -16.24
N ASN A 205 13.02 21.34 -16.99
CA ASN A 205 13.34 21.05 -18.40
C ASN A 205 14.28 19.84 -18.52
N GLU A 206 15.22 19.68 -17.60
CA GLU A 206 16.07 18.49 -17.55
C GLU A 206 15.26 17.25 -17.19
N VAL A 207 14.36 17.35 -16.21
CA VAL A 207 13.44 16.26 -15.84
C VAL A 207 12.58 15.86 -17.05
N LYS A 208 11.94 16.81 -17.73
CA LYS A 208 11.11 16.58 -18.93
C LYS A 208 11.91 15.89 -20.05
N LYS A 209 13.16 16.29 -20.28
CA LYS A 209 14.04 15.64 -21.27
C LYS A 209 14.34 14.18 -20.92
N VAL A 210 14.68 13.90 -19.66
CA VAL A 210 15.00 12.54 -19.17
C VAL A 210 13.75 11.65 -19.19
N VAL A 211 12.62 12.15 -18.69
CA VAL A 211 11.35 11.43 -18.71
C VAL A 211 10.91 11.14 -20.15
N GLY A 212 11.01 12.13 -21.03
CA GLY A 212 10.69 11.97 -22.45
C GLY A 212 11.56 10.93 -23.16
N HIS A 213 12.85 10.84 -22.80
CA HIS A 213 13.75 9.81 -23.34
C HIS A 213 13.32 8.39 -22.95
N TRP A 214 12.90 8.19 -21.69
CA TRP A 214 12.41 6.87 -21.25
C TRP A 214 11.04 6.52 -21.82
N ARG A 215 10.10 7.46 -21.86
CA ARG A 215 8.76 7.23 -22.45
C ARG A 215 8.83 6.80 -23.91
N ARG A 216 9.80 7.31 -24.69
CA ARG A 216 9.98 6.90 -26.10
C ARG A 216 10.46 5.46 -26.27
N GLN A 217 11.11 4.87 -25.27
CA GLN A 217 11.61 3.50 -25.33
C GLN A 217 10.55 2.46 -24.94
N ALA A 218 9.49 2.89 -24.26
CA ALA A 218 8.38 2.05 -23.82
C ALA A 218 7.05 2.75 -24.12
N PRO A 219 6.53 2.62 -25.35
CA PRO A 219 5.29 3.29 -25.76
C PRO A 219 4.08 2.80 -24.95
N GLU A 220 4.10 1.51 -24.58
CA GLU A 220 3.12 0.87 -23.70
C GLU A 220 3.63 0.82 -22.27
N VAL A 221 2.75 1.11 -21.31
CA VAL A 221 3.05 1.08 -19.87
C VAL A 221 2.22 -0.02 -19.25
N ALA A 222 2.90 -1.06 -18.75
CA ALA A 222 2.26 -2.12 -17.99
C ALA A 222 2.30 -1.77 -16.50
N TYR A 223 1.14 -1.42 -15.94
CA TYR A 223 0.99 -1.30 -14.49
C TYR A 223 0.61 -2.64 -13.88
N VAL A 224 1.10 -2.88 -12.67
CA VAL A 224 0.79 -4.10 -11.91
C VAL A 224 -0.59 -3.91 -11.26
N SER A 225 -1.49 -4.85 -11.50
CA SER A 225 -2.81 -4.86 -10.90
C SER A 225 -2.72 -5.01 -9.37
N GLY A 226 -3.66 -4.39 -8.65
CA GLY A 226 -3.75 -4.53 -7.20
C GLY A 226 -2.78 -3.68 -6.37
N VAL A 227 -1.84 -2.94 -6.98
CA VAL A 227 -0.95 -2.03 -6.25
C VAL A 227 -1.76 -0.94 -5.51
N GLU A 228 -2.82 -0.41 -6.12
CA GLU A 228 -3.71 0.58 -5.49
C GLU A 228 -4.94 -0.05 -4.79
N GLY A 229 -5.07 -1.37 -4.83
CA GLY A 229 -6.31 -2.11 -4.57
C GLY A 229 -7.17 -2.31 -5.83
N GLU A 230 -8.04 -3.32 -5.84
CA GLU A 230 -8.95 -3.58 -6.96
C GLU A 230 -9.99 -2.45 -7.09
N ALA A 231 -10.11 -1.89 -8.30
CA ALA A 231 -11.14 -0.92 -8.64
C ALA A 231 -12.47 -1.63 -8.94
N ASN A 232 -13.01 -2.37 -7.96
CA ASN A 232 -14.40 -2.84 -7.93
C ASN A 232 -14.72 -3.40 -6.53
N ALA A 233 -15.04 -2.50 -5.60
CA ALA A 233 -16.04 -2.74 -4.54
C ALA A 233 -16.14 -1.48 -3.68
N SER A 234 -17.22 -0.72 -3.90
CA SER A 234 -17.79 0.12 -2.86
C SER A 234 -18.20 -0.77 -1.69
N GLY A 235 -17.30 -0.96 -0.73
CA GLY A 235 -17.55 -1.73 0.47
C GLY A 235 -16.30 -1.73 1.34
N SER A 236 -16.37 -1.03 2.46
CA SER A 236 -15.32 -0.97 3.49
C SER A 236 -15.00 -2.38 4.01
N ALA A 237 -14.07 -3.07 3.35
CA ALA A 237 -13.33 -4.18 3.93
C ALA A 237 -12.16 -3.59 4.71
N SER A 238 -12.35 -3.45 6.02
CA SER A 238 -11.28 -3.26 6.99
C SER A 238 -10.34 -4.46 6.90
N VAL A 239 -9.29 -4.33 6.09
CA VAL A 239 -8.17 -5.27 6.05
C VAL A 239 -7.39 -5.05 7.34
N PHE A 240 -7.72 -5.77 8.41
CA PHE A 240 -6.85 -6.23 9.51
C PHE A 240 -7.71 -6.94 10.56
N GLY A 241 -8.10 -8.18 10.25
CA GLY A 241 -8.70 -9.10 11.21
C GLY A 241 -7.72 -10.25 11.46
N GLY A 242 -7.15 -10.30 12.67
CA GLY A 242 -6.47 -11.49 13.14
C GLY A 242 -7.46 -12.66 13.23
N SER A 243 -6.99 -13.82 12.81
CA SER A 243 -7.46 -15.18 13.12
C SER A 243 -8.98 -15.46 13.00
N SER A 244 -9.28 -16.33 12.03
CA SER A 244 -10.45 -17.24 12.00
C SER A 244 -11.81 -16.60 11.65
N GLY A 245 -12.30 -16.75 10.40
CA GLY A 245 -13.74 -16.53 10.17
C GLY A 245 -14.29 -16.30 8.75
N ASP A 246 -13.57 -16.60 7.65
CA ASP A 246 -14.10 -16.34 6.29
C ASP A 246 -15.37 -17.16 5.98
N ASP A 247 -15.43 -18.43 6.42
CA ASP A 247 -16.64 -19.26 6.27
C ASP A 247 -17.85 -18.80 7.11
N GLY A 248 -17.61 -18.02 8.17
CA GLY A 248 -18.66 -17.66 9.14
C GLY A 248 -19.54 -16.49 8.68
N ASP A 249 -18.98 -15.54 7.94
CA ASP A 249 -19.73 -14.36 7.47
C ASP A 249 -20.58 -14.68 6.23
N ASP A 250 -20.10 -15.56 5.35
CA ASP A 250 -20.89 -16.03 4.21
C ASP A 250 -22.07 -16.92 4.64
N GLU A 251 -21.86 -17.78 5.64
CA GLU A 251 -22.93 -18.59 6.22
C GLU A 251 -23.99 -17.72 6.92
N LEU A 252 -23.55 -16.71 7.69
CA LEU A 252 -24.46 -15.74 8.30
C LEU A 252 -25.24 -14.92 7.28
N MET A 253 -24.62 -14.57 6.14
CA MET A 253 -25.28 -13.87 5.05
C MET A 253 -26.37 -14.73 4.41
N ARG A 254 -26.08 -16.01 4.13
CA ARG A 254 -27.07 -16.95 3.59
C ARG A 254 -28.25 -17.13 4.54
N GLN A 255 -28.00 -17.29 5.84
CA GLN A 255 -29.05 -17.39 6.85
C GLN A 255 -29.88 -16.10 6.97
N ALA A 256 -29.25 -14.93 6.87
CA ALA A 256 -29.96 -13.65 6.88
C ALA A 256 -30.88 -13.50 5.67
N MET A 257 -30.40 -13.88 4.48
CA MET A 257 -31.16 -13.83 3.24
C MET A 257 -32.37 -14.77 3.29
N ASP A 258 -32.18 -16.02 3.72
CA ASP A 258 -33.27 -16.99 3.85
C ASP A 258 -34.36 -16.52 4.84
N LEU A 259 -33.93 -16.00 6.01
CA LEU A 259 -34.86 -15.48 7.02
C LEU A 259 -35.68 -14.29 6.51
N VAL A 260 -35.06 -13.34 5.82
CA VAL A 260 -35.73 -12.13 5.33
C VAL A 260 -36.71 -12.46 4.21
N VAL A 261 -36.30 -13.31 3.26
CA VAL A 261 -37.14 -13.71 2.11
C VAL A 261 -38.31 -14.57 2.56
N ARG A 262 -38.11 -15.54 3.46
CA ARG A 262 -39.21 -16.39 3.96
C ARG A 262 -40.16 -15.64 4.90
N ALA A 263 -39.65 -14.71 5.70
CA ALA A 263 -40.48 -13.92 6.61
C ALA A 263 -41.15 -12.72 5.92
N GLN A 264 -40.76 -12.38 4.69
CA GLN A 264 -41.23 -11.20 3.94
C GLN A 264 -41.13 -9.90 4.76
N GLN A 265 -40.11 -9.78 5.63
CA GLN A 265 -39.92 -8.63 6.51
C GLN A 265 -38.43 -8.32 6.75
N GLY A 266 -37.92 -7.23 6.18
CA GLY A 266 -36.52 -6.79 6.33
C GLY A 266 -36.28 -5.91 7.56
N SER A 267 -36.31 -6.48 8.78
CA SER A 267 -36.04 -5.73 10.02
C SER A 267 -34.67 -6.07 10.63
N THR A 268 -33.87 -5.03 10.93
CA THR A 268 -32.55 -5.17 11.58
C THR A 268 -32.65 -5.82 12.96
N SER A 269 -33.65 -5.45 13.76
CA SER A 269 -33.90 -6.07 15.07
C SER A 269 -34.32 -7.55 14.95
N MET A 270 -35.00 -7.92 13.87
CA MET A 270 -35.37 -9.32 13.60
C MET A 270 -34.11 -10.16 13.33
N LEU A 271 -33.22 -9.69 12.47
CA LEU A 271 -31.93 -10.35 12.19
C LEU A 271 -31.05 -10.44 13.44
N GLN A 272 -30.98 -9.36 14.23
CA GLN A 272 -30.25 -9.34 15.50
C GLN A 272 -30.68 -10.49 16.43
N ARG A 273 -32.01 -10.66 16.60
CA ARG A 273 -32.57 -11.68 17.50
C ARG A 273 -32.46 -13.10 16.93
N LYS A 274 -32.72 -13.28 15.64
CA LYS A 274 -32.77 -14.61 15.00
C LYS A 274 -31.37 -15.19 14.76
N LEU A 275 -30.41 -14.36 14.37
CA LEU A 275 -29.02 -14.78 14.13
C LEU A 275 -28.11 -14.62 15.35
N LYS A 276 -28.64 -14.10 16.48
CA LYS A 276 -27.89 -13.83 17.73
C LYS A 276 -26.64 -12.96 17.49
N VAL A 277 -26.73 -12.01 16.56
CA VAL A 277 -25.64 -11.08 16.22
C VAL A 277 -25.87 -9.71 16.86
N GLY A 278 -24.81 -8.92 17.08
CA GLY A 278 -24.94 -7.55 17.61
C GLY A 278 -25.64 -6.60 16.62
N PHE A 279 -26.24 -5.50 17.14
CA PHE A 279 -27.03 -4.55 16.34
C PHE A 279 -26.26 -3.98 15.13
N ALA A 280 -24.99 -3.60 15.32
CA ALA A 280 -24.15 -3.10 14.24
C ALA A 280 -23.89 -4.15 13.14
N ARG A 281 -23.81 -5.44 13.50
CA ARG A 281 -23.65 -6.53 12.53
C ARG A 281 -24.96 -6.83 11.81
N ALA A 282 -26.10 -6.80 12.52
CA ALA A 282 -27.42 -6.92 11.90
C ALA A 282 -27.73 -5.77 10.94
N GLY A 283 -27.30 -4.55 11.26
CA GLY A 283 -27.37 -3.39 10.36
C GLY A 283 -26.58 -3.61 9.07
N ARG A 284 -25.31 -4.01 9.20
CA ARG A 284 -24.46 -4.34 8.02
C ARG A 284 -25.06 -5.45 7.15
N LEU A 285 -25.60 -6.50 7.76
CA LEU A 285 -26.30 -7.56 7.00
C LEU A 285 -27.49 -7.01 6.22
N MET A 286 -28.27 -6.09 6.80
CA MET A 286 -29.40 -5.47 6.10
C MET A 286 -28.96 -4.57 4.93
N ASP A 287 -27.88 -3.81 5.10
CA ASP A 287 -27.32 -2.97 4.03
C ASP A 287 -26.74 -3.82 2.90
N MET A 288 -26.13 -4.97 3.22
CA MET A 288 -25.65 -5.92 2.22
C MET A 288 -26.80 -6.61 1.48
N LEU A 289 -27.91 -6.92 2.16
CA LEU A 289 -29.12 -7.45 1.52
C LEU A 289 -29.74 -6.42 0.55
N GLU A 290 -29.69 -5.13 0.89
CA GLU A 290 -30.11 -4.04 0.00
C GLU A 290 -29.21 -3.96 -1.24
N GLN A 291 -27.89 -3.98 -1.06
CA GLN A 291 -26.93 -3.95 -2.17
C GLN A 291 -27.08 -5.14 -3.13
N ARG A 292 -27.50 -6.29 -2.61
CA ARG A 292 -27.77 -7.51 -3.40
C ARG A 292 -29.18 -7.54 -3.99
N GLY A 293 -29.97 -6.48 -3.80
CA GLY A 293 -31.34 -6.39 -4.33
C GLY A 293 -32.34 -7.31 -3.65
N VAL A 294 -32.04 -7.81 -2.44
CA VAL A 294 -32.96 -8.68 -1.66
C VAL A 294 -34.02 -7.86 -0.93
N VAL A 295 -33.65 -6.66 -0.48
CA VAL A 295 -34.57 -5.71 0.19
C VAL A 295 -34.46 -4.32 -0.42
N ALA A 296 -35.54 -3.55 -0.31
CA ALA A 296 -35.60 -2.16 -0.75
C ALA A 296 -34.77 -1.23 0.16
N ALA A 297 -34.56 0.00 -0.31
CA ALA A 297 -33.87 1.04 0.44
C ALA A 297 -34.60 1.39 1.75
N SER A 298 -33.85 1.90 2.73
CA SER A 298 -34.40 2.19 4.05
C SER A 298 -35.39 3.36 4.05
N GLU A 299 -36.67 3.09 4.31
CA GLU A 299 -37.69 4.11 4.57
C GLU A 299 -37.78 4.44 6.08
N GLY A 300 -36.73 5.07 6.60
CA GLY A 300 -36.68 5.48 8.01
C GLY A 300 -36.67 4.29 8.99
N SER A 301 -37.60 4.29 9.96
CA SER A 301 -37.67 3.28 11.03
C SER A 301 -38.56 2.07 10.70
N ARG A 302 -39.18 2.02 9.52
CA ARG A 302 -40.04 0.90 9.11
C ARG A 302 -39.20 -0.28 8.62
N PRO A 303 -39.71 -1.53 8.75
CA PRO A 303 -39.08 -2.69 8.12
C PRO A 303 -38.96 -2.47 6.61
N ARG A 304 -37.82 -2.88 6.04
CA ARG A 304 -37.57 -2.78 4.60
C ARG A 304 -38.45 -3.79 3.85
N GLU A 305 -38.99 -3.35 2.71
CA GLU A 305 -39.72 -4.20 1.79
C GLU A 305 -38.78 -5.25 1.19
N VAL A 306 -39.26 -6.48 1.01
CA VAL A 306 -38.48 -7.59 0.46
C VAL A 306 -38.76 -7.66 -1.04
N LEU A 307 -37.69 -7.56 -1.84
CA LEU A 307 -37.78 -7.49 -3.31
C LEU A 307 -37.55 -8.84 -3.99
N MET A 308 -37.11 -9.86 -3.24
CA MET A 308 -36.82 -11.19 -3.74
C MET A 308 -37.89 -12.19 -3.31
N SER A 309 -38.33 -13.01 -4.25
CA SER A 309 -39.25 -14.12 -4.00
C SER A 309 -38.51 -15.38 -3.50
N VAL A 310 -39.26 -16.30 -2.87
CA VAL A 310 -38.71 -17.59 -2.40
C VAL A 310 -38.19 -18.43 -3.57
N GLU A 311 -38.85 -18.37 -4.73
CA GLU A 311 -38.48 -19.12 -5.93
C GLU A 311 -37.15 -18.63 -6.54
N GLU A 312 -36.92 -17.31 -6.55
CA GLU A 312 -35.64 -16.71 -6.98
C GLU A 312 -34.50 -17.04 -6.03
N LEU A 313 -34.77 -17.06 -4.71
CA LEU A 313 -33.80 -17.47 -3.71
C LEU A 313 -33.34 -18.92 -3.92
N GLU A 314 -34.27 -19.84 -4.18
CA GLU A 314 -33.97 -21.26 -4.43
C GLU A 314 -33.17 -21.47 -5.73
N LEU A 315 -33.37 -20.63 -6.75
CA LEU A 315 -32.57 -20.64 -7.98
C LEU A 315 -31.11 -20.22 -7.72
N ILE A 316 -30.90 -19.16 -6.93
CA ILE A 316 -29.56 -18.68 -6.55
C ILE A 316 -28.81 -19.73 -5.72
N GLN A 317 -29.50 -20.41 -4.80
CA GLN A 317 -28.90 -21.45 -3.96
C GLN A 317 -28.52 -22.72 -4.73
N LYS A 318 -29.15 -23.00 -5.88
CA LYS A 318 -28.80 -24.13 -6.75
C LYS A 318 -27.64 -23.84 -7.70
N ALA A 319 -27.36 -22.56 -7.95
CA ALA A 319 -26.31 -22.11 -8.86
C ALA A 319 -24.96 -21.79 -8.16
N SER A 320 -24.95 -21.76 -6.82
CA SER A 320 -23.78 -21.55 -5.96
C SER A 320 -23.33 -22.83 -5.29
#